data_AF-A0AAJ2A443-F1
#
_entry.id   AF-A0AAJ2A443-F1
#
_cell.length_a   1.000
_cell.length_b   1.000
_cell.length_c   1.000
_cell.angle_alpha   90.00
_cell.angle_beta   90.00
_cell.angle_gamma   90.00
#
_symmetry.space_group_name_H-M   'P 1'
#
loop_
_entity.id
_entity.type
_entity.pdbx_description
1 polymer ?
#
loop_
_entity_poly.entity_id
_entity_poly.type
_entity_poly.pdbx_seq_one_letter_code
_entity_poly.pdbx_strand_id
1 'polypeptide(L)'
;MERDTPISRHLKQIAALRTSNVSVSAGRQQARAQDLMRAKLAADQMRLKDTRSMARKIEIKREVLPDYAPYIAQALSSDEGGQDDVLVTVMVWMIDAGDWRGALDVAAYAIRHGLQMPATFERTLAATVAEGFADAQGVDADMLAEVIALVAPFDMVDQIKAKLNKAYG
;
A
#
# COMPACT_ATOMS: atom_id res chain seq x y z
N MET A 1 -46.72 13.16 7.80
CA MET A 1 -46.61 12.16 6.71
C MET A 1 -46.28 12.94 5.44
N GLU A 2 -44.99 13.20 5.18
CA GLU A 2 -44.56 13.93 3.98
C GLU A 2 -44.90 13.11 2.73
N ARG A 3 -45.67 13.70 1.81
CA ARG A 3 -46.05 13.06 0.55
C ARG A 3 -44.92 13.27 -0.46
N ASP A 4 -44.32 12.19 -0.92
CA ASP A 4 -43.21 12.21 -1.89
C ASP A 4 -43.71 12.73 -3.26
N THR A 5 -43.56 14.03 -3.49
CA THR A 5 -44.08 14.72 -4.68
C THR A 5 -43.30 14.33 -5.94
N PRO A 6 -43.89 14.45 -7.15
CA PRO A 6 -43.20 14.19 -8.41
C PRO A 6 -41.89 14.99 -8.57
N ILE A 7 -41.85 16.22 -8.06
CA ILE A 7 -40.66 17.09 -8.09
C ILE A 7 -39.59 16.56 -7.13
N SER A 8 -39.97 16.14 -5.92
CA SER A 8 -39.03 15.54 -4.96
C SER A 8 -38.38 14.27 -5.50
N ARG A 9 -39.15 13.41 -6.20
CA ARG A 9 -38.60 12.23 -6.91
C ARG A 9 -37.66 12.61 -8.05
N HIS A 10 -38.03 13.62 -8.84
CA HIS A 10 -37.18 14.09 -9.95
C HIS A 10 -35.86 14.71 -9.46
N LEU A 11 -35.88 15.50 -8.38
CA LEU A 11 -34.68 16.08 -7.76
C LEU A 11 -33.77 14.98 -7.18
N LYS A 12 -34.34 13.98 -6.48
CA LYS A 12 -33.60 12.80 -6.00
C LYS A 12 -32.94 12.06 -7.18
N GLN A 13 -33.64 11.90 -8.30
CA GLN A 13 -33.11 11.24 -9.49
C GLN A 13 -31.99 12.05 -10.16
N ILE A 14 -32.11 13.38 -10.29
CA ILE A 14 -31.05 14.24 -10.83
C ILE A 14 -29.82 14.22 -9.90
N ALA A 15 -30.02 14.30 -8.58
CA ALA A 15 -28.94 14.21 -7.61
C ALA A 15 -28.22 12.86 -7.71
N ALA A 16 -28.96 11.75 -7.80
CA ALA A 16 -28.40 10.42 -8.00
C ALA A 16 -27.60 10.31 -9.30
N LEU A 17 -28.11 10.82 -10.43
CA LEU A 17 -27.40 10.83 -11.72
C LEU A 17 -26.13 11.67 -11.67
N ARG A 18 -26.15 12.83 -10.99
CA ARG A 18 -24.95 13.66 -10.79
C ARG A 18 -23.90 12.93 -9.95
N THR A 19 -24.29 12.34 -8.83
CA THR A 19 -23.39 11.53 -7.99
C THR A 19 -22.81 10.36 -8.77
N SER A 20 -23.63 9.69 -9.59
CA SER A 20 -23.20 8.59 -10.46
C SER A 20 -22.17 9.04 -11.50
N ASN A 21 -22.37 10.19 -12.14
CA ASN A 21 -21.42 10.72 -13.11
C ASN A 21 -20.11 11.15 -12.46
N VAL A 22 -20.17 11.71 -11.25
CA VAL A 22 -18.98 12.07 -10.46
C VAL A 22 -18.20 10.81 -10.08
N SER A 23 -18.85 9.76 -9.57
CA SER A 23 -18.15 8.51 -9.21
C SER A 23 -17.53 7.81 -10.42
N VAL A 24 -18.22 7.78 -11.57
CA VAL A 24 -17.65 7.24 -12.83
C VAL A 24 -16.47 8.08 -13.33
N SER A 25 -16.51 9.40 -13.16
CA SER A 25 -15.37 10.26 -13.50
C SER A 25 -14.17 10.05 -12.57
N ALA A 26 -14.42 9.92 -11.27
CA ALA A 26 -13.40 9.68 -10.25
C ALA A 26 -12.73 8.31 -10.47
N GLY A 27 -13.51 7.24 -10.69
CA GLY A 27 -12.96 5.91 -10.97
C GLY A 27 -12.09 5.88 -12.24
N ARG A 28 -12.46 6.63 -13.29
CA ARG A 28 -11.62 6.77 -14.49
C ARG A 28 -10.35 7.59 -14.24
N GLN A 29 -10.40 8.59 -13.38
CA GLN A 29 -9.20 9.35 -12.99
C GLN A 29 -8.27 8.47 -12.16
N GLN A 30 -8.82 7.68 -11.24
CA GLN A 30 -8.05 6.74 -10.43
C GLN A 30 -7.35 5.72 -11.32
N ALA A 31 -8.08 5.01 -12.19
CA ALA A 31 -7.48 4.03 -13.12
C ALA A 31 -6.33 4.63 -13.95
N ARG A 32 -6.50 5.86 -14.47
CA ARG A 32 -5.43 6.57 -15.20
C ARG A 32 -4.23 6.88 -14.31
N ALA A 33 -4.46 7.30 -13.06
CA ALA A 33 -3.38 7.54 -12.10
C ALA A 33 -2.62 6.24 -11.81
N GLN A 34 -3.33 5.12 -11.62
CA GLN A 34 -2.70 3.81 -11.45
C GLN A 34 -1.85 3.43 -12.66
N ASP A 35 -2.36 3.59 -13.89
CA ASP A 35 -1.63 3.26 -15.11
C ASP A 35 -0.34 4.08 -15.27
N LEU A 36 -0.40 5.38 -14.96
CA LEU A 36 0.78 6.25 -14.95
C LEU A 36 1.82 5.77 -13.92
N MET A 37 1.36 5.38 -12.72
CA MET A 37 2.26 4.87 -11.68
C MET A 37 2.85 3.50 -12.02
N ARG A 38 2.11 2.62 -12.70
CA ARG A 38 2.67 1.35 -13.22
C ARG A 38 3.78 1.61 -14.24
N ALA A 39 3.58 2.57 -15.16
CA ALA A 39 4.60 2.95 -16.13
C ALA A 39 5.86 3.52 -15.45
N LYS A 40 5.68 4.39 -14.44
CA LYS A 40 6.79 4.90 -13.62
C LYS A 40 7.52 3.77 -12.90
N LEU A 41 6.78 2.88 -12.25
CA LEU A 41 7.34 1.74 -11.52
C LEU A 41 8.19 0.87 -12.42
N ALA A 42 7.74 0.58 -13.65
CA ALA A 42 8.53 -0.18 -14.62
C ALA A 42 9.86 0.51 -14.95
N ALA A 43 9.86 1.82 -15.16
CA ALA A 43 11.08 2.59 -15.43
C ALA A 43 12.06 2.57 -14.23
N ASP A 44 11.54 2.77 -13.00
CA ASP A 44 12.36 2.72 -11.78
C ASP A 44 12.90 1.30 -11.51
N GLN A 45 12.11 0.26 -11.78
CA GLN A 45 12.54 -1.13 -11.70
C GLN A 45 13.67 -1.45 -12.69
N MET A 46 13.63 -0.92 -13.91
CA MET A 46 14.73 -1.06 -14.88
C MET A 46 16.00 -0.39 -14.35
N ARG A 47 15.91 0.84 -13.83
CA ARG A 47 17.04 1.55 -13.22
C ARG A 47 17.65 0.77 -12.04
N LEU A 48 16.81 0.18 -11.19
CA LEU A 48 17.25 -0.69 -10.08
C LEU A 48 17.89 -1.98 -10.58
N LYS A 49 17.40 -2.56 -11.68
CA LYS A 49 17.97 -3.79 -12.27
C LYS A 49 19.36 -3.53 -12.85
N ASP A 50 19.56 -2.40 -13.52
CA ASP A 50 20.84 -2.02 -14.15
C ASP A 50 21.92 -1.63 -13.11
N THR A 51 21.49 -1.29 -11.90
CA THR A 51 22.40 -0.98 -10.79
C THR A 51 22.92 -2.26 -10.15
N ARG A 52 24.25 -2.42 -10.01
CA ARG A 52 24.84 -3.62 -9.36
C ARG A 52 24.97 -3.52 -7.84
N SER A 53 25.28 -2.34 -7.32
CA SER A 53 25.51 -2.13 -5.87
C SER A 53 24.20 -2.13 -5.09
N MET A 54 24.11 -2.93 -4.03
CA MET A 54 22.94 -2.95 -3.15
C MET A 54 22.75 -1.63 -2.41
N ALA A 55 23.83 -1.04 -1.88
CA ALA A 55 23.77 0.26 -1.23
C ALA A 55 23.23 1.33 -2.20
N ARG A 56 23.69 1.31 -3.46
CA ARG A 56 23.20 2.24 -4.48
C ARG A 56 21.73 2.01 -4.82
N LYS A 57 21.25 0.76 -4.84
CA LYS A 57 19.82 0.48 -5.02
C LYS A 57 18.97 1.07 -3.89
N ILE A 58 19.44 0.99 -2.65
CA ILE A 58 18.75 1.59 -1.50
C ILE A 58 18.69 3.11 -1.65
N GLU A 59 19.78 3.75 -2.07
CA GLU A 59 19.79 5.19 -2.36
C GLU A 59 18.81 5.58 -3.47
N ILE A 60 18.74 4.80 -4.56
CA ILE A 60 17.78 5.04 -5.65
C ILE A 60 16.35 4.91 -5.13
N LYS A 61 16.04 3.91 -4.30
CA LYS A 61 14.72 3.78 -3.68
C LYS A 61 14.37 5.04 -2.87
N ARG A 62 15.28 5.50 -1.99
CA ARG A 62 15.11 6.75 -1.23
C ARG A 62 14.89 7.96 -2.14
N GLU A 63 15.57 8.02 -3.28
CA GLU A 63 15.45 9.10 -4.26
C GLU A 63 14.06 9.13 -4.91
N VAL A 64 13.50 7.98 -5.27
CA VAL A 64 12.24 7.90 -6.04
C VAL A 64 10.98 7.79 -5.16
N LEU A 65 11.11 7.35 -3.92
CA LEU A 65 9.99 7.18 -2.98
C LEU A 65 9.10 8.44 -2.83
N PRO A 66 9.66 9.68 -2.73
CA PRO A 66 8.86 10.89 -2.65
C PRO A 66 7.89 11.08 -3.82
N ASP A 67 8.22 10.58 -5.02
CA ASP A 67 7.35 10.69 -6.19
C ASP A 67 6.07 9.83 -6.06
N TYR A 68 6.13 8.75 -5.27
CA TYR A 68 5.00 7.86 -5.02
C TYR A 68 4.11 8.34 -3.87
N ALA A 69 4.61 9.22 -3.00
CA ALA A 69 3.90 9.66 -1.80
C ALA A 69 2.50 10.25 -2.09
N PRO A 70 2.29 11.10 -3.13
CA PRO A 70 0.94 11.62 -3.44
C PRO A 70 -0.04 10.51 -3.84
N TYR A 71 0.43 9.52 -4.61
CA TYR A 71 -0.39 8.39 -5.05
C TYR A 71 -0.76 7.49 -3.88
N ILE A 72 0.21 7.19 -3.00
CA ILE A 72 -0.02 6.40 -1.79
C ILE A 72 -1.02 7.12 -0.87
N ALA A 73 -0.79 8.40 -0.60
CA ALA A 73 -1.70 9.19 0.24
C ALA A 73 -3.14 9.18 -0.33
N GLN A 74 -3.28 9.32 -1.64
CA GLN A 74 -4.57 9.23 -2.30
C GLN A 74 -5.21 7.84 -2.09
N ALA A 75 -4.48 6.75 -2.37
CA ALA A 75 -5.00 5.39 -2.25
C ALA A 75 -5.39 5.04 -0.82
N LEU A 76 -4.57 5.43 0.16
CA LEU A 76 -4.89 5.22 1.59
C LEU A 76 -6.10 6.05 2.02
N SER A 77 -6.26 7.27 1.48
CA SER A 77 -7.38 8.16 1.82
C SER A 77 -8.71 7.77 1.16
N SER A 78 -8.68 7.21 -0.06
CA SER A 78 -9.89 6.79 -0.76
C SER A 78 -10.45 5.49 -0.20
N ASP A 79 -9.58 4.66 0.39
CA ASP A 79 -9.91 3.40 1.05
C ASP A 79 -10.71 2.41 0.19
N GLU A 80 -10.56 2.49 -1.14
CA GLU A 80 -11.36 1.72 -2.10
C GLU A 80 -10.96 0.24 -2.17
N GLY A 81 -9.74 -0.10 -1.74
CA GLY A 81 -9.17 -1.44 -1.85
C GLY A 81 -8.77 -1.79 -3.30
N GLY A 82 -8.74 -3.09 -3.60
CA GLY A 82 -8.40 -3.61 -4.93
C GLY A 82 -6.90 -3.86 -5.15
N GLN A 83 -6.59 -4.77 -6.07
CA GLN A 83 -5.20 -5.15 -6.33
C GLN A 83 -4.40 -3.98 -6.92
N ASP A 84 -3.33 -3.61 -6.23
CA ASP A 84 -2.43 -2.54 -6.64
C ASP A 84 -0.96 -2.93 -6.40
N ASP A 85 -0.33 -3.43 -7.46
CA ASP A 85 1.07 -3.85 -7.43
C ASP A 85 2.02 -2.68 -7.19
N VAL A 86 1.61 -1.44 -7.46
CA VAL A 86 2.42 -0.25 -7.16
C VAL A 86 2.53 -0.08 -5.67
N LEU A 87 1.40 -0.09 -4.94
CA LEU A 87 1.40 0.06 -3.49
C LEU A 87 2.24 -1.03 -2.82
N VAL A 88 2.02 -2.28 -3.20
CA VAL A 88 2.72 -3.42 -2.58
C VAL A 88 4.22 -3.40 -2.90
N THR A 89 4.61 -3.05 -4.13
CA THR A 89 6.04 -2.95 -4.48
C THR A 89 6.72 -1.78 -3.76
N VAL A 90 6.05 -0.62 -3.71
CA VAL A 90 6.60 0.57 -3.06
C VAL A 90 6.69 0.39 -1.54
N MET A 91 5.75 -0.33 -0.91
CA MET A 91 5.86 -0.75 0.49
C MET A 91 7.16 -1.50 0.76
N VAL A 92 7.53 -2.46 -0.10
CA VAL A 92 8.82 -3.17 0.04
C VAL A 92 9.99 -2.20 -0.10
N TRP A 93 9.91 -1.23 -1.01
CA TRP A 93 10.96 -0.23 -1.17
C TRP A 93 11.07 0.72 0.03
N MET A 94 9.97 1.04 0.69
CA MET A 94 9.94 1.79 1.95
C MET A 94 10.67 1.03 3.06
N ILE A 95 10.41 -0.28 3.20
CA ILE A 95 11.14 -1.17 4.13
C ILE A 95 12.63 -1.14 3.82
N ASP A 96 13.02 -1.35 2.56
CA ASP A 96 14.44 -1.34 2.14
C ASP A 96 15.13 0.01 2.41
N ALA A 97 14.38 1.11 2.29
CA ALA A 97 14.86 2.47 2.49
C ALA A 97 14.90 2.88 3.98
N GLY A 98 14.21 2.15 4.86
CA GLY A 98 14.03 2.49 6.27
C GLY A 98 12.90 3.50 6.53
N ASP A 99 11.96 3.67 5.60
CA ASP A 99 10.72 4.43 5.82
C ASP A 99 9.68 3.54 6.52
N TRP A 100 9.89 3.32 7.81
CA TRP A 100 9.15 2.33 8.59
C TRP A 100 7.68 2.71 8.79
N ARG A 101 7.39 3.98 9.09
CA ARG A 101 5.99 4.41 9.30
C ARG A 101 5.20 4.34 8.00
N GLY A 102 5.75 4.85 6.89
CA GLY A 102 5.10 4.77 5.58
C GLY A 102 4.87 3.31 5.15
N ALA A 103 5.85 2.44 5.36
CA ALA A 103 5.72 1.01 5.10
C ALA A 103 4.59 0.38 5.93
N LEU A 104 4.50 0.69 7.22
CA LEU A 104 3.46 0.14 8.11
C LEU A 104 2.05 0.61 7.70
N ASP A 105 1.89 1.89 7.34
CA ASP A 105 0.61 2.42 6.89
C ASP A 105 0.12 1.72 5.61
N VAL A 106 1.02 1.50 4.64
CA VAL A 106 0.71 0.75 3.41
C VAL A 106 0.47 -0.73 3.71
N ALA A 107 1.25 -1.34 4.58
CA ALA A 107 1.07 -2.75 4.99
C ALA A 107 -0.29 -2.97 5.64
N ALA A 108 -0.69 -2.10 6.57
CA ALA A 108 -1.99 -2.17 7.25
C ALA A 108 -3.15 -2.08 6.26
N TYR A 109 -3.07 -1.16 5.30
CA TYR A 109 -4.03 -1.05 4.21
C TYR A 109 -4.07 -2.31 3.34
N ALA A 110 -2.90 -2.76 2.88
CA ALA A 110 -2.79 -3.89 1.96
C ALA A 110 -3.31 -5.19 2.58
N ILE A 111 -2.98 -5.44 3.86
CA ILE A 111 -3.49 -6.58 4.64
C ILE A 111 -5.00 -6.50 4.81
N ARG A 112 -5.52 -5.36 5.24
CA ARG A 112 -6.96 -5.17 5.49
C ARG A 112 -7.81 -5.38 4.23
N HIS A 113 -7.29 -4.97 3.07
CA HIS A 113 -7.97 -5.11 1.77
C HIS A 113 -7.59 -6.38 1.00
N GLY A 114 -6.75 -7.25 1.58
CA GLY A 114 -6.38 -8.53 0.97
C GLY A 114 -5.55 -8.40 -0.32
N LEU A 115 -4.77 -7.34 -0.46
CA LEU A 115 -3.84 -7.17 -1.58
C LEU A 115 -2.81 -8.30 -1.58
N GLN A 116 -2.47 -8.76 -2.78
CA GLN A 116 -1.53 -9.85 -2.98
C GLN A 116 -0.14 -9.32 -3.33
N MET A 117 0.89 -10.06 -2.94
CA MET A 117 2.25 -9.80 -3.38
C MET A 117 2.37 -10.03 -4.89
N PRO A 118 3.09 -9.17 -5.64
CA PRO A 118 3.42 -9.44 -7.02
C PRO A 118 4.17 -10.76 -7.17
N ALA A 119 3.96 -11.47 -8.29
CA ALA A 119 4.54 -12.80 -8.53
C ALA A 119 6.09 -12.86 -8.51
N THR A 120 6.76 -11.70 -8.57
CA THR A 120 8.22 -11.58 -8.41
C THR A 120 8.70 -11.80 -6.98
N PHE A 121 7.79 -11.80 -6.00
CA PHE A 121 8.10 -12.05 -4.60
C PHE A 121 7.62 -13.45 -4.19
N GLU A 122 8.47 -14.19 -3.48
CA GLU A 122 8.18 -15.57 -3.08
C GLU A 122 7.32 -15.67 -1.81
N ARG A 123 7.33 -14.61 -0.99
CA ARG A 123 6.68 -14.60 0.33
C ARG A 123 5.32 -13.91 0.27
N THR A 124 4.46 -14.27 1.22
CA THR A 124 3.20 -13.57 1.45
C THR A 124 3.45 -12.16 1.98
N LEU A 125 2.46 -11.28 1.82
CA LEU A 125 2.57 -9.89 2.26
C LEU A 125 2.88 -9.78 3.76
N ALA A 126 2.15 -10.53 4.60
CA ALA A 126 2.37 -10.57 6.04
C ALA A 126 3.77 -11.08 6.41
N ALA A 127 4.29 -12.11 5.71
CA ALA A 127 5.63 -12.62 5.96
C ALA A 127 6.72 -11.61 5.55
N THR A 128 6.56 -10.91 4.42
CA THR A 128 7.49 -9.85 3.99
C THR A 128 7.53 -8.70 4.99
N VAL A 129 6.37 -8.25 5.47
CA VAL A 129 6.28 -7.19 6.49
C VAL A 129 6.93 -7.66 7.79
N ALA A 130 6.56 -8.83 8.31
CA ALA A 130 7.12 -9.37 9.55
C ALA A 130 8.65 -9.48 9.51
N GLU A 131 9.20 -10.03 8.41
CA GLU A 131 10.64 -10.19 8.25
C GLU A 131 11.36 -8.84 8.13
N GLY A 132 10.82 -7.91 7.35
CA GLY A 132 11.40 -6.58 7.18
C GLY A 132 11.50 -5.80 8.49
N PHE A 133 10.43 -5.82 9.31
CA PHE A 133 10.43 -5.15 10.61
C PHE A 133 11.26 -5.88 11.66
N ALA A 134 11.40 -7.20 11.56
CA ALA A 134 12.28 -7.96 12.45
C ALA A 134 13.79 -7.64 12.24
N ASP A 135 14.17 -7.14 11.06
CA ASP A 135 15.52 -6.66 10.74
C ASP A 135 15.68 -5.14 10.87
N ALA A 136 14.63 -4.44 11.26
CA ALA A 136 14.63 -2.99 11.30
C ALA A 136 15.57 -2.45 12.38
N GLN A 137 16.27 -1.36 12.04
CA GLN A 137 17.06 -0.60 12.99
C GLN A 137 16.36 0.73 13.27
N GLY A 138 16.30 1.11 14.56
CA GLY A 138 15.69 2.38 14.98
C GLY A 138 14.16 2.39 14.96
N VAL A 139 13.52 1.22 14.95
CA VAL A 139 12.08 1.07 15.18
C VAL A 139 11.84 0.87 16.68
N ASP A 140 10.85 1.56 17.22
CA ASP A 140 10.48 1.43 18.64
C ASP A 140 9.61 0.20 18.92
N ALA A 141 9.48 -0.15 20.20
CA ALA A 141 8.72 -1.31 20.63
C ALA A 141 7.23 -1.19 20.27
N ASP A 142 6.66 0.02 20.28
CA ASP A 142 5.24 0.26 19.98
C ASP A 142 4.94 -0.09 18.51
N MET A 143 5.78 0.34 17.58
CA MET A 143 5.66 0.00 16.16
C MET A 143 5.86 -1.51 15.92
N LEU A 144 6.78 -2.15 16.63
CA LEU A 144 6.95 -3.61 16.56
C LEU A 144 5.73 -4.35 17.10
N ALA A 145 5.10 -3.86 18.17
CA ALA A 145 3.84 -4.41 18.68
C ALA A 145 2.69 -4.25 17.66
N GLU A 146 2.61 -3.09 16.98
CA GLU A 146 1.65 -2.87 15.88
C GLU A 146 1.84 -3.91 14.77
N VAL A 147 3.08 -4.16 14.36
CA VAL A 147 3.39 -5.17 13.32
C VAL A 147 3.03 -6.57 13.79
N ILE A 148 3.37 -6.95 15.03
CA ILE A 148 3.02 -8.25 15.60
C ILE A 148 1.50 -8.45 15.57
N ALA A 149 0.73 -7.46 16.02
CA ALA A 149 -0.72 -7.52 16.00
C ALA A 149 -1.28 -7.62 14.57
N LEU A 150 -0.71 -6.85 13.64
CA LEU A 150 -1.11 -6.81 12.25
C LEU A 150 -0.93 -8.16 11.55
N VAL A 151 0.17 -8.86 11.82
CA VAL A 151 0.51 -10.13 11.14
C VAL A 151 0.09 -11.39 11.91
N ALA A 152 -0.34 -11.27 13.17
CA ALA A 152 -0.73 -12.39 14.03
C ALA A 152 -1.76 -13.36 13.40
N PRO A 153 -2.76 -12.92 12.61
CA PRO A 153 -3.73 -13.83 12.00
C PRO A 153 -3.18 -14.68 10.86
N PHE A 154 -1.98 -14.37 10.34
CA PHE A 154 -1.44 -14.97 9.12
C PHE A 154 -0.49 -16.13 9.43
N ASP A 155 -0.64 -17.19 8.64
CA ASP A 155 0.30 -18.29 8.71
C ASP A 155 1.65 -17.93 8.06
N MET A 156 2.73 -18.31 8.72
CA MET A 156 4.11 -18.10 8.30
C MET A 156 5.03 -19.01 9.11
N VAL A 157 6.23 -19.26 8.57
CA VAL A 157 7.22 -20.11 9.23
C VAL A 157 7.61 -19.54 10.60
N ASP A 158 7.77 -20.43 11.58
CA ASP A 158 8.07 -20.07 12.97
C ASP A 158 9.33 -19.23 13.12
N GLN A 159 10.31 -19.40 12.22
CA GLN A 159 11.53 -18.60 12.21
C GLN A 159 11.25 -17.10 12.02
N ILE A 160 10.28 -16.72 11.19
CA ILE A 160 9.90 -15.32 10.98
C ILE A 160 9.22 -14.78 12.25
N LYS A 161 8.26 -15.53 12.81
CA LYS A 161 7.56 -15.14 14.05
C LYS A 161 8.54 -14.95 15.21
N ALA A 162 9.44 -15.92 15.41
CA ALA A 162 10.43 -15.88 16.48
C ALA A 162 11.39 -14.68 16.33
N LYS A 163 11.80 -14.37 15.10
CA LYS A 163 12.67 -13.23 14.82
C LYS A 163 11.98 -11.90 15.14
N LEU A 164 10.73 -11.72 14.74
CA LEU A 164 9.95 -10.52 15.04
C LEU A 164 9.72 -10.34 16.55
N ASN A 165 9.34 -11.41 17.26
CA ASN A 165 9.18 -11.36 18.72
C ASN A 165 10.50 -11.04 19.43
N LYS A 166 11.62 -11.59 18.95
CA LYS A 166 12.96 -11.26 19.48
C LYS A 166 13.33 -9.79 19.25
N ALA A 167 12.93 -9.19 18.14
CA ALA A 167 13.16 -7.77 17.88
C ALA A 167 12.35 -6.88 18.83
N TYR A 168 11.15 -7.30 19.20
CA TYR A 168 10.27 -6.58 20.13
C TYR A 168 10.81 -6.60 21.58
N GLY A 169 11.32 -7.75 22.05
CA GLY A 169 11.87 -7.91 23.40
C GLY A 169 11.55 -9.25 24.02
#